data_AF-A0AAJ5T9D3-F1
#
_entry.id   AF-A0AAJ5T9D3-F1
#
_cell.length_a   1.000
_cell.length_b   1.000
_cell.length_c   1.000
_cell.angle_alpha   90.00
_cell.angle_beta   90.00
_cell.angle_gamma   90.00
#
_symmetry.space_group_name_H-M   'P 1'
#
loop_
_entity.id
_entity.type
_entity.pdbx_description
1 polymer ?
#
loop_
_entity_poly.entity_id
_entity_poly.type
_entity_poly.pdbx_seq_one_letter_code
_entity_poly.pdbx_strand_id
1 'polypeptide(L)'
;MNSKIEGQVLETDDFVTHRKAWRDALLIVRDNGFLVGLDDGPLNWDISIQAFDDAFALYAPGSIPDGFRSNHEAWRLALTIARDLATVQGPDIDDEAYWQHEIRAFDRAFASVGIRLVDGKLPELTELCVENLRAGDKVDLNSCPFLKESASADFEFAVVESVDRETAGCVVVSYEDHAVVGYPVGSKLKVSSETLGTRKLPEASDHADGAGHLNGQVVAAPDLIATLDNAESFIVGFEGDQQQEGIDDLLRDIRTAKGALKAQRKLLQSTVEMTRADGTSFSDRVRFNRGFHDGSAEAERAVVRDVNDHHDPIYADGYVRGVLAWKNLGYRPESSEEAWSTHQGLWVVPPQAAKLPEIRECVGAVAPGSGGYLVGAGKAESPALDDLVDNAAELLRTTFGVAVEKRYNSDGRSGGSWVVTDGKSLAIGSNSGIGINVRLTESGSFIFHVYVKIEHLRNASLATCNGFGKYAYPEVASIPDALNWIQVNVKLPEVGVPPDMKPVGALMDVDVKKHLAEEAEPPALPADPEGMNDDRASWAGTAISAFQQATRCEDGDAVADLLAGLMHYCDRNGLSFETELGRARQHYAEETSEASTQAVSPGL
;
A
#
# COMPACT_ATOMS: atom_id res chain seq x y z
N MET A 1 20.11 60.43 -38.05
CA MET A 1 19.10 60.26 -36.98
C MET A 1 19.55 59.07 -36.15
N ASN A 2 20.22 59.38 -35.04
CA ASN A 2 20.65 58.43 -34.03
C ASN A 2 19.49 58.15 -33.05
N SER A 3 19.55 56.97 -32.45
CA SER A 3 19.06 56.56 -31.12
C SER A 3 17.58 56.78 -30.82
N LYS A 4 16.81 55.68 -30.83
CA LYS A 4 15.79 55.35 -29.82
C LYS A 4 15.30 53.91 -30.00
N ILE A 5 16.16 52.95 -29.67
CA ILE A 5 15.74 51.63 -29.19
C ILE A 5 16.60 51.37 -27.95
N GLU A 6 16.26 52.07 -26.87
CA GLU A 6 16.74 51.75 -25.53
C GLU A 6 15.60 51.03 -24.81
N GLY A 7 15.90 49.82 -24.31
CA GLY A 7 15.29 49.30 -23.10
C GLY A 7 13.95 48.57 -23.25
N GLN A 8 13.84 47.60 -24.15
CA GLN A 8 13.12 46.39 -23.75
C GLN A 8 14.16 45.51 -23.04
N VAL A 9 14.05 45.46 -21.71
CA VAL A 9 14.68 44.42 -20.90
C VAL A 9 14.38 43.11 -21.62
N LEU A 10 15.40 42.42 -22.12
CA LEU A 10 15.27 41.02 -22.51
C LEU A 10 14.60 40.34 -21.31
N GLU A 11 13.32 39.97 -21.47
CA GLU A 11 12.66 39.07 -20.52
C GLU A 11 13.67 37.98 -20.21
N THR A 12 13.98 37.85 -18.93
CA THR A 12 14.99 36.94 -18.41
C THR A 12 14.80 35.60 -19.09
N ASP A 13 15.80 35.17 -19.85
CA ASP A 13 15.75 33.90 -20.56
C ASP A 13 15.44 32.80 -19.53
N ASP A 14 14.20 32.29 -19.55
CA ASP A 14 13.71 31.28 -18.60
C ASP A 14 14.68 30.08 -18.58
N PHE A 15 15.33 29.79 -19.73
CA PHE A 15 16.35 28.77 -19.87
C PHE A 15 17.55 28.97 -18.93
N VAL A 16 18.07 30.20 -18.86
CA VAL A 16 19.23 30.55 -18.02
C VAL A 16 18.81 30.69 -16.56
N THR A 17 17.62 31.22 -16.33
CA THR A 17 17.12 31.57 -14.99
C THR A 17 16.75 30.33 -14.17
N HIS A 18 16.23 29.28 -14.82
CA HIS A 18 15.75 28.06 -14.17
C HIS A 18 16.73 26.87 -14.25
N ARG A 19 17.89 27.05 -14.89
CA ARG A 19 18.93 26.00 -15.07
C ARG A 19 19.22 25.20 -13.81
N LYS A 20 19.40 25.89 -12.68
CA LYS A 20 19.77 25.24 -11.41
C LYS A 20 18.64 24.32 -10.93
N ALA A 21 17.39 24.80 -10.95
CA ALA A 21 16.23 24.05 -10.50
C ALA A 21 16.01 22.77 -11.32
N TRP A 22 16.15 22.85 -12.65
CA TRP A 22 16.01 21.68 -13.52
C TRP A 22 17.11 20.66 -13.33
N ARG A 23 18.35 21.12 -13.10
CA ARG A 23 19.47 20.23 -12.75
C ARG A 23 19.24 19.55 -11.39
N ASP A 24 18.75 20.30 -10.41
CA ASP A 24 18.44 19.79 -9.08
C ASP A 24 17.33 18.73 -9.15
N ALA A 25 16.32 18.90 -10.01
CA ALA A 25 15.30 17.87 -10.26
C ALA A 25 15.90 16.56 -10.80
N LEU A 26 16.83 16.62 -11.75
CA LEU A 26 17.51 15.43 -12.29
C LEU A 26 18.34 14.72 -11.22
N LEU A 27 19.01 15.46 -10.33
CA LEU A 27 19.74 14.87 -9.21
C LEU A 27 18.80 14.21 -8.20
N ILE A 28 17.66 14.85 -7.89
CA ILE A 28 16.63 14.26 -7.01
C ILE A 28 16.17 12.92 -7.59
N VAL A 29 15.90 12.84 -8.89
CA VAL A 29 15.48 11.59 -9.53
C VAL A 29 16.60 10.56 -9.59
N ARG A 30 17.85 10.95 -9.83
CA ARG A 30 18.99 10.02 -9.75
C ARG A 30 19.12 9.40 -8.35
N ASP A 31 19.02 10.23 -7.32
CA ASP A 31 19.23 9.81 -5.93
C ASP A 31 18.03 9.04 -5.37
N ASN A 32 16.83 9.26 -5.92
CA ASN A 32 15.57 8.64 -5.46
C ASN A 32 14.91 7.73 -6.52
N GLY A 33 15.59 7.42 -7.63
CA GLY A 33 14.99 6.69 -8.76
C GLY A 33 14.46 5.31 -8.40
N PHE A 34 15.01 4.72 -7.34
CA PHE A 34 14.53 3.47 -6.76
C PHE A 34 13.15 3.59 -6.06
N LEU A 35 12.80 4.78 -5.53
CA LEU A 35 11.52 5.04 -4.85
C LEU A 35 10.35 5.17 -5.83
N VAL A 36 10.64 5.49 -7.10
CA VAL A 36 9.62 5.68 -8.16
C VAL A 36 9.50 4.47 -9.11
N GLY A 37 10.22 3.38 -8.85
CA GLY A 37 10.10 2.13 -9.61
C GLY A 37 10.61 2.20 -11.05
N LEU A 38 11.54 3.11 -11.35
CA LEU A 38 12.17 3.21 -12.67
C LEU A 38 13.36 2.24 -12.73
N ASP A 39 13.31 1.27 -13.64
CA ASP A 39 14.31 0.19 -13.82
C ASP A 39 15.58 0.66 -14.57
N ASP A 40 15.70 1.97 -14.81
CA ASP A 40 16.73 2.56 -15.66
C ASP A 40 18.12 2.67 -15.00
N GLY A 41 18.21 2.36 -13.70
CA GLY A 41 19.45 2.41 -12.93
C GLY A 41 20.10 3.81 -12.82
N PRO A 42 21.06 3.99 -11.91
CA PRO A 42 21.75 5.28 -11.73
C PRO A 42 22.47 5.76 -13.01
N LEU A 43 22.91 4.81 -13.84
CA LEU A 43 23.71 5.07 -15.04
C LEU A 43 22.96 5.84 -16.12
N ASN A 44 21.64 5.62 -16.28
CA ASN A 44 20.84 6.32 -17.30
C ASN A 44 20.58 7.78 -16.90
N TRP A 45 20.36 8.03 -15.62
CA TRP A 45 20.20 9.39 -15.09
C TRP A 45 21.50 10.18 -15.13
N ASP A 46 22.66 9.54 -14.87
CA ASP A 46 23.96 10.18 -15.04
C ASP A 46 24.21 10.60 -16.50
N ILE A 47 23.80 9.78 -17.48
CA ILE A 47 23.85 10.14 -18.91
C ILE A 47 22.94 11.34 -19.20
N SER A 48 21.73 11.36 -18.64
CA SER A 48 20.77 12.47 -18.81
C SER A 48 21.25 13.77 -18.17
N ILE A 49 21.90 13.70 -17.00
CA ILE A 49 22.52 14.84 -16.31
C ILE A 49 23.71 15.36 -17.12
N GLN A 50 24.56 14.48 -17.64
CA GLN A 50 25.70 14.87 -18.48
C GLN A 50 25.20 15.54 -19.78
N ALA A 51 24.18 14.98 -20.43
CA ALA A 51 23.56 15.57 -21.61
C ALA A 51 22.95 16.96 -21.32
N PHE A 52 22.35 17.13 -20.14
CA PHE A 52 21.87 18.43 -19.66
C PHE A 52 23.02 19.43 -19.46
N ASP A 53 24.09 19.03 -18.78
CA ASP A 53 25.26 19.89 -18.53
C ASP A 53 25.97 20.29 -19.84
N ASP A 54 26.14 19.35 -20.77
CA ASP A 54 26.72 19.58 -22.10
C ASP A 54 25.85 20.53 -22.94
N ALA A 55 24.53 20.37 -22.89
CA ALA A 55 23.61 21.28 -23.55
C ALA A 55 23.72 22.71 -23.01
N PHE A 56 23.81 22.87 -21.69
CA PHE A 56 23.99 24.20 -21.10
C PHE A 56 25.36 24.81 -21.39
N ALA A 57 26.41 23.98 -21.51
CA ALA A 57 27.75 24.45 -21.90
C ALA A 57 27.81 24.93 -23.35
N LEU A 58 27.01 24.32 -24.23
CA LEU A 58 26.93 24.65 -25.66
C LEU A 58 25.84 25.68 -26.00
N TYR A 59 25.05 26.11 -25.01
CA TYR A 59 23.95 27.04 -25.22
C TYR A 59 24.47 28.41 -25.70
N ALA A 60 24.11 28.77 -26.93
CA ALA A 60 24.10 30.15 -27.38
C ALA A 60 22.65 30.68 -27.32
N PRO A 61 22.42 31.92 -26.84
CA PRO A 61 21.08 32.52 -26.82
C PRO A 61 20.39 32.39 -28.19
N GLY A 62 19.27 31.68 -28.24
CA GLY A 62 18.52 31.40 -29.48
C GLY A 62 18.84 30.07 -30.18
N SER A 63 19.67 29.19 -29.59
CA SER A 63 19.91 27.84 -30.10
C SER A 63 19.79 26.78 -28.99
N ILE A 64 18.95 25.76 -29.20
CA ILE A 64 18.87 24.60 -28.31
C ILE A 64 19.73 23.47 -28.87
N PRO A 65 20.69 22.92 -28.09
CA PRO A 65 21.49 21.77 -28.50
C PRO A 65 20.64 20.51 -28.75
N ASP A 66 21.02 19.66 -29.71
CA ASP A 66 20.21 18.49 -30.11
C ASP A 66 20.04 17.46 -28.98
N GLY A 67 21.07 17.27 -28.14
CA GLY A 67 20.98 16.43 -26.94
C GLY A 67 19.96 16.94 -25.92
N PHE A 68 19.61 18.22 -25.97
CA PHE A 68 18.55 18.82 -25.15
C PHE A 68 17.15 18.54 -25.69
N ARG A 69 17.02 18.38 -27.01
CA ARG A 69 15.73 18.06 -27.64
C ARG A 69 15.38 16.59 -27.48
N SER A 70 16.35 15.71 -27.61
CA SER A 70 16.13 14.25 -27.55
C SER A 70 15.73 13.72 -26.18
N ASN A 71 15.94 14.50 -25.11
CA ASN A 71 15.69 14.09 -23.73
C ASN A 71 14.55 14.87 -23.05
N HIS A 72 13.74 15.60 -23.83
CA HIS A 72 12.66 16.46 -23.34
C HIS A 72 11.71 15.74 -22.37
N GLU A 73 11.26 14.53 -22.73
CA GLU A 73 10.30 13.76 -21.92
C GLU A 73 10.93 13.28 -20.60
N ALA A 74 12.17 12.80 -20.64
CA ALA A 74 12.90 12.37 -19.45
C ALA A 74 13.08 13.52 -18.44
N TRP A 75 13.26 14.75 -18.92
CA TRP A 75 13.42 15.92 -18.06
C TRP A 75 12.12 16.47 -17.50
N ARG A 76 11.06 16.45 -18.31
CA ARG A 76 9.71 16.75 -17.82
C ARG A 76 9.29 15.76 -16.74
N LEU A 77 9.61 14.47 -16.95
CA LEU A 77 9.40 13.43 -15.95
C LEU A 77 10.18 13.72 -14.67
N ALA A 78 11.45 14.10 -14.78
CA ALA A 78 12.26 14.44 -13.61
C ALA A 78 11.68 15.60 -12.78
N LEU A 79 11.17 16.65 -13.44
CA LEU A 79 10.49 17.76 -12.77
C LEU A 79 9.17 17.35 -12.11
N THR A 80 8.44 16.43 -12.73
CA THR A 80 7.19 15.89 -12.18
C THR A 80 7.46 15.04 -10.93
N ILE A 81 8.50 14.20 -10.97
CA ILE A 81 8.95 13.41 -9.82
C ILE A 81 9.45 14.33 -8.69
N ALA A 82 10.21 15.38 -9.01
CA ALA A 82 10.68 16.34 -8.01
C ALA A 82 9.50 17.05 -7.32
N ARG A 83 8.46 17.43 -8.07
CA ARG A 83 7.20 17.96 -7.49
C ARG A 83 6.56 16.96 -6.53
N ASP A 84 6.42 15.70 -6.95
CA ASP A 84 5.69 14.70 -6.18
C ASP A 84 6.46 14.30 -4.90
N LEU A 85 7.80 14.22 -4.98
CA LEU A 85 8.67 13.97 -3.83
C LEU A 85 8.79 15.17 -2.87
N ALA A 86 8.52 16.40 -3.33
CA ALA A 86 8.58 17.58 -2.49
C ALA A 86 7.54 17.56 -1.36
N THR A 87 6.45 16.81 -1.51
CA THR A 87 5.47 16.56 -0.43
C THR A 87 6.06 15.83 0.78
N VAL A 88 7.26 15.25 0.65
CA VAL A 88 7.92 14.42 1.67
C VAL A 88 8.95 15.23 2.50
N GLN A 89 9.30 16.47 2.11
CA GLN A 89 10.26 17.30 2.86
C GLN A 89 9.56 18.36 3.74
N GLY A 90 10.20 18.73 4.86
CA GLY A 90 9.60 19.50 5.98
C GLY A 90 9.13 20.94 5.70
N PRO A 91 8.59 21.65 6.71
CA PRO A 91 7.28 22.31 6.59
C PRO A 91 7.28 23.82 6.21
N ASP A 92 8.23 24.37 5.47
CA ASP A 92 8.30 25.84 5.34
C ASP A 92 8.54 26.46 3.95
N ILE A 93 8.27 25.73 2.87
CA ILE A 93 8.14 26.29 1.51
C ILE A 93 6.98 25.57 0.81
N ASP A 94 6.12 26.29 0.09
CA ASP A 94 5.12 25.69 -0.82
C ASP A 94 5.85 25.08 -2.03
N ASP A 95 6.56 23.98 -1.78
CA ASP A 95 7.44 23.34 -2.75
C ASP A 95 6.64 22.80 -3.95
N GLU A 96 5.38 22.42 -3.76
CA GLU A 96 4.50 22.03 -4.85
C GLU A 96 4.26 23.20 -5.83
N ALA A 97 3.91 24.39 -5.31
CA ALA A 97 3.74 25.57 -6.15
C ALA A 97 5.05 25.99 -6.83
N TYR A 98 6.20 25.83 -6.16
CA TYR A 98 7.52 26.05 -6.75
C TYR A 98 7.78 25.10 -7.92
N TRP A 99 7.63 23.78 -7.74
CA TRP A 99 7.89 22.83 -8.82
C TRP A 99 6.86 22.93 -9.96
N GLN A 100 5.61 23.27 -9.66
CA GLN A 100 4.62 23.61 -10.68
C GLN A 100 5.01 24.86 -11.48
N HIS A 101 5.62 25.85 -10.83
CA HIS A 101 6.20 27.01 -11.52
C HIS A 101 7.35 26.59 -12.44
N GLU A 102 8.25 25.73 -11.97
CA GLU A 102 9.39 25.21 -12.74
C GLU A 102 8.96 24.38 -13.96
N ILE A 103 7.94 23.52 -13.83
CA ILE A 103 7.36 22.76 -14.96
C ILE A 103 6.79 23.72 -16.02
N ARG A 104 6.09 24.77 -15.60
CA ARG A 104 5.55 25.77 -16.52
C ARG A 104 6.65 26.59 -17.19
N ALA A 105 7.74 26.89 -16.47
CA ALA A 105 8.92 27.56 -17.03
C ALA A 105 9.61 26.68 -18.07
N PHE A 106 9.75 25.39 -17.78
CA PHE A 106 10.25 24.38 -18.72
C PHE A 106 9.39 24.31 -19.98
N ASP A 107 8.06 24.24 -19.85
CA ASP A 107 7.13 24.24 -20.99
C ASP A 107 7.24 25.50 -21.86
N ARG A 108 7.32 26.68 -21.23
CA ARG A 108 7.50 27.95 -21.96
C ARG A 108 8.83 28.00 -22.70
N ALA A 109 9.91 27.52 -22.07
CA ALA A 109 11.23 27.48 -22.67
C ALA A 109 11.23 26.58 -23.93
N PHE A 110 10.62 25.39 -23.86
CA PHE A 110 10.49 24.50 -25.02
C PHE A 110 9.56 25.04 -26.12
N ALA A 111 8.44 25.67 -25.73
CA ALA A 111 7.52 26.29 -26.68
C ALA A 111 8.19 27.45 -27.46
N SER A 112 9.05 28.22 -26.79
CA SER A 112 9.74 29.37 -27.40
C SER A 112 10.71 29.00 -28.52
N VAL A 113 11.14 27.73 -28.58
CA VAL A 113 12.10 27.23 -29.58
C VAL A 113 11.48 26.37 -30.67
N GLY A 114 10.14 26.41 -30.78
CA GLY A 114 9.39 25.73 -31.84
C GLY A 114 9.11 24.25 -31.59
N ILE A 115 9.44 23.72 -30.41
CA ILE A 115 9.02 22.39 -29.97
C ILE A 115 7.65 22.57 -29.31
N ARG A 116 6.60 22.55 -30.13
CA ARG A 116 5.22 22.54 -29.62
C ARG A 116 4.90 21.11 -29.18
N LEU A 117 4.51 20.95 -27.91
CA LEU A 117 3.57 19.89 -27.54
C LEU A 117 2.36 20.09 -28.45
N VAL A 118 2.03 19.07 -29.25
CA VAL A 118 0.73 19.02 -29.93
C VAL A 118 -0.29 19.17 -28.82
N ASP A 119 -1.02 20.30 -28.87
CA ASP A 119 -1.93 20.87 -27.88
C ASP A 119 -2.18 19.92 -26.70
N GLY A 120 -1.79 20.27 -25.47
CA GLY A 120 -1.84 19.42 -24.26
C GLY A 120 -3.21 18.87 -23.82
N LYS A 121 -4.07 18.51 -24.77
CA LYS A 121 -5.15 17.55 -24.72
C LYS A 121 -4.59 16.21 -25.17
N LEU A 122 -4.77 15.19 -24.34
CA LEU A 122 -4.62 13.80 -24.76
C LEU A 122 -5.39 13.59 -26.08
N PRO A 123 -4.82 12.85 -27.05
CA PRO A 123 -5.52 12.58 -28.31
C PRO A 123 -6.90 11.99 -28.00
N GLU A 124 -7.93 12.53 -28.65
CA GLU A 124 -9.30 12.08 -28.41
C GLU A 124 -9.40 10.61 -28.83
N LEU A 125 -9.73 9.75 -27.87
CA LEU A 125 -9.79 8.31 -28.07
C LEU A 125 -11.19 7.90 -28.49
N THR A 126 -11.29 7.14 -29.58
CA THR A 126 -12.56 6.56 -30.06
C THR A 126 -12.52 5.05 -29.92
N GLU A 127 -13.59 4.44 -29.39
CA GLU A 127 -13.72 2.99 -29.40
C GLU A 127 -13.97 2.46 -30.81
N LEU A 128 -13.14 1.53 -31.26
CA LEU A 128 -13.27 0.88 -32.56
C LEU A 128 -13.22 -0.64 -32.38
N CYS A 129 -14.13 -1.36 -33.06
CA CYS A 129 -14.06 -2.83 -33.08
C CYS A 129 -12.78 -3.29 -33.79
N VAL A 130 -12.16 -4.36 -33.29
CA VAL A 130 -10.90 -4.90 -33.82
C VAL A 130 -10.97 -5.27 -35.29
N GLU A 131 -12.12 -5.74 -35.79
CA GLU A 131 -12.32 -6.01 -37.22
C GLU A 131 -12.32 -4.76 -38.12
N ASN A 132 -12.44 -3.56 -37.55
CA ASN A 132 -12.46 -2.29 -38.26
C ASN A 132 -11.11 -1.54 -38.20
N LEU A 133 -10.13 -2.06 -37.44
CA LEU A 133 -8.77 -1.56 -37.44
C LEU A 133 -8.13 -1.73 -38.82
N ARG A 134 -7.16 -0.88 -39.14
CA ARG A 134 -6.34 -1.01 -40.36
C ARG A 134 -4.89 -0.65 -40.04
N ALA A 135 -3.99 -1.08 -40.92
CA ALA A 135 -2.59 -0.67 -40.89
C ALA A 135 -2.46 0.86 -40.75
N GLY A 136 -1.63 1.29 -39.81
CA GLY A 136 -1.39 2.70 -39.44
C GLY A 136 -2.29 3.26 -38.34
N ASP A 137 -3.31 2.52 -37.85
CA ASP A 137 -4.09 2.97 -36.69
C ASP A 137 -3.24 2.96 -35.41
N LYS A 138 -3.37 4.01 -34.60
CA LYS A 138 -2.70 4.13 -33.30
C LYS A 138 -3.63 3.67 -32.19
N VAL A 139 -3.37 2.48 -31.66
CA VAL A 139 -4.17 1.84 -30.61
C VAL A 139 -3.58 2.17 -29.24
N ASP A 140 -4.42 2.62 -28.32
CA ASP A 140 -4.07 2.77 -26.91
C ASP A 140 -3.87 1.38 -26.29
N LEU A 141 -2.63 1.05 -25.94
CA LEU A 141 -2.28 -0.25 -25.38
C LEU A 141 -2.96 -0.50 -24.03
N ASN A 142 -3.27 0.54 -23.26
CA ASN A 142 -4.03 0.42 -22.02
C ASN A 142 -5.48 -0.03 -22.23
N SER A 143 -6.03 0.17 -23.45
CA SER A 143 -7.33 -0.38 -23.83
C SER A 143 -7.28 -1.84 -24.28
N CYS A 144 -6.08 -2.37 -24.53
CA CYS A 144 -5.90 -3.74 -24.97
C CYS A 144 -5.88 -4.71 -23.78
N PRO A 145 -6.84 -5.64 -23.64
CA PRO A 145 -6.88 -6.56 -22.49
C PRO A 145 -5.66 -7.48 -22.38
N PHE A 146 -4.93 -7.68 -23.48
CA PHE A 146 -3.76 -8.56 -23.56
C PHE A 146 -2.42 -7.81 -23.44
N LEU A 147 -2.40 -6.50 -23.69
CA LEU A 147 -1.18 -5.68 -23.70
C LEU A 147 -1.20 -4.56 -22.66
N LYS A 148 -2.31 -4.31 -21.97
CA LYS A 148 -2.43 -3.26 -20.93
C LYS A 148 -1.43 -3.38 -19.78
N GLU A 149 -0.81 -4.54 -19.59
CA GLU A 149 0.20 -4.77 -18.55
C GLU A 149 1.63 -4.68 -19.11
N SER A 150 1.82 -4.29 -20.39
CA SER A 150 3.16 -4.07 -20.94
C SER A 150 3.75 -2.78 -20.35
N ALA A 151 5.08 -2.75 -20.16
CA ALA A 151 5.77 -1.56 -19.68
C ALA A 151 5.57 -0.34 -20.60
N SER A 152 5.24 -0.56 -21.88
CA SER A 152 4.92 0.47 -22.86
C SER A 152 3.45 0.95 -22.82
N ALA A 153 2.55 0.23 -22.14
CA ALA A 153 1.11 0.49 -22.22
C ALA A 153 0.69 1.87 -21.67
N ASP A 154 1.42 2.35 -20.66
CA ASP A 154 1.18 3.65 -20.02
C ASP A 154 1.69 4.84 -20.85
N PHE A 155 2.53 4.60 -21.86
CA PHE A 155 3.33 5.65 -22.49
C PHE A 155 3.25 5.65 -24.01
N GLU A 156 2.74 4.59 -24.64
CA GLU A 156 2.82 4.42 -26.09
C GLU A 156 1.50 3.97 -26.73
N PHE A 157 1.23 4.52 -27.92
CA PHE A 157 0.23 3.98 -28.83
C PHE A 157 0.91 2.97 -29.75
N ALA A 158 0.41 1.74 -29.77
CA ALA A 158 0.89 0.76 -30.75
C ALA A 158 0.32 1.06 -32.13
N VAL A 159 1.20 1.10 -33.14
CA VAL A 159 0.81 1.27 -34.54
C VAL A 159 0.44 -0.09 -35.11
N VAL A 160 -0.79 -0.23 -35.60
CA VAL A 160 -1.26 -1.45 -36.25
C VAL A 160 -0.48 -1.66 -37.54
N GLU A 161 0.18 -2.82 -37.69
CA GLU A 161 0.87 -3.24 -38.91
C GLU A 161 -0.09 -4.00 -39.84
N SER A 162 -0.82 -4.99 -39.31
CA SER A 162 -1.79 -5.79 -40.07
C SER A 162 -3.00 -6.18 -39.22
N VAL A 163 -4.12 -6.47 -39.90
CA VAL A 163 -5.34 -6.98 -39.28
C VAL A 163 -5.86 -8.13 -40.13
N ASP A 164 -5.82 -9.34 -39.58
CA ASP A 164 -6.11 -10.58 -40.29
C ASP A 164 -7.19 -11.37 -39.55
N ARG A 165 -8.24 -11.82 -40.27
CA ARG A 165 -9.26 -12.68 -39.69
C ARG A 165 -8.80 -14.14 -39.75
N GLU A 166 -8.28 -14.65 -38.63
CA GLU A 166 -7.77 -16.02 -38.54
C GLU A 166 -8.91 -17.07 -38.49
N THR A 167 -9.98 -16.79 -37.75
CA THR A 167 -11.18 -17.66 -37.68
C THR A 167 -12.47 -16.83 -37.74
N ALA A 168 -13.63 -17.50 -37.79
CA ALA A 168 -14.92 -16.81 -37.75
C ALA A 168 -15.14 -15.98 -36.46
N GLY A 169 -14.46 -16.33 -35.37
CA GLY A 169 -14.58 -15.69 -34.06
C GLY A 169 -13.32 -14.96 -33.58
N CYS A 170 -12.23 -14.94 -34.35
CA CYS A 170 -10.94 -14.34 -33.96
C CYS A 170 -10.40 -13.41 -35.05
N VAL A 171 -9.98 -12.21 -34.66
CA VAL A 171 -9.23 -11.24 -35.46
C VAL A 171 -7.84 -11.08 -34.83
N VAL A 172 -6.81 -11.29 -35.63
CA VAL A 172 -5.42 -11.12 -35.25
C VAL A 172 -4.97 -9.73 -35.67
N VAL A 173 -4.39 -8.97 -34.75
CA VAL A 173 -3.80 -7.65 -35.00
C VAL A 173 -2.30 -7.75 -34.74
N SER A 174 -1.50 -7.40 -35.75
CA SER A 174 -0.05 -7.25 -35.65
C SER A 174 0.27 -5.77 -35.45
N TYR A 175 1.28 -5.46 -34.65
CA TYR A 175 1.69 -4.09 -34.32
C TYR A 175 3.18 -3.92 -34.66
N GLU A 176 3.59 -2.76 -35.20
CA GLU A 176 4.90 -2.57 -35.87
C GLU A 176 6.13 -2.86 -34.98
N ASP A 177 6.03 -2.71 -33.66
CA ASP A 177 7.12 -2.98 -32.70
C ASP A 177 6.65 -3.83 -31.50
N HIS A 178 5.49 -4.47 -31.61
CA HIS A 178 4.84 -5.17 -30.50
C HIS A 178 4.39 -6.58 -30.90
N ALA A 179 3.82 -7.32 -29.95
CA ALA A 179 3.37 -8.69 -30.17
C ALA A 179 2.17 -8.78 -31.14
N VAL A 180 2.02 -9.93 -31.79
CA VAL A 180 0.82 -10.28 -32.55
C VAL A 180 -0.25 -10.78 -31.58
N VAL A 181 -1.45 -10.18 -31.60
CA VAL A 181 -2.50 -10.46 -30.62
C VAL A 181 -3.81 -10.89 -31.30
N GLY A 182 -4.38 -12.01 -30.86
CA GLY A 182 -5.70 -12.49 -31.28
C GLY A 182 -6.81 -11.98 -30.37
N TYR A 183 -7.83 -11.36 -30.97
CA TYR A 183 -9.00 -10.80 -30.28
C TYR A 183 -10.28 -11.51 -30.72
N PRO A 184 -11.25 -11.76 -29.81
CA PRO A 184 -12.61 -12.11 -30.20
C PRO A 184 -13.22 -11.06 -31.14
N VAL A 185 -13.91 -11.48 -32.20
CA VAL A 185 -14.66 -10.56 -33.09
C VAL A 185 -15.63 -9.71 -32.26
N GLY A 186 -15.67 -8.40 -32.51
CA GLY A 186 -16.48 -7.44 -31.74
C GLY A 186 -15.79 -6.88 -30.50
N SER A 187 -14.57 -7.33 -30.18
CA SER A 187 -13.74 -6.66 -29.16
C SER A 187 -13.50 -5.21 -29.57
N LYS A 188 -13.56 -4.28 -28.61
CA LYS A 188 -13.34 -2.86 -28.86
C LYS A 188 -12.02 -2.42 -28.26
N LEU A 189 -11.25 -1.65 -29.01
CA LEU A 189 -10.03 -0.99 -28.56
C LEU A 189 -10.18 0.53 -28.73
N LYS A 190 -9.49 1.31 -27.92
CA LYS A 190 -9.42 2.76 -28.06
C LYS A 190 -8.36 3.12 -29.08
N VAL A 191 -8.73 3.93 -30.06
CA VAL A 191 -7.87 4.37 -31.17
C VAL A 191 -7.78 5.88 -31.16
N SER A 192 -6.57 6.41 -31.42
CA SER A 192 -6.37 7.85 -31.55
C SER A 192 -7.16 8.41 -32.74
N SER A 193 -7.93 9.46 -32.50
CA SER A 193 -8.68 10.18 -33.54
C SER A 193 -7.79 10.75 -34.66
N GLU A 194 -6.50 10.96 -34.38
CA GLU A 194 -5.52 11.42 -35.35
C GLU A 194 -5.37 10.46 -36.54
N THR A 195 -5.45 9.15 -36.30
CA THR A 195 -5.34 8.13 -37.37
C THR A 195 -6.67 7.83 -38.03
N LEU A 196 -7.78 8.26 -37.43
CA LEU A 196 -9.13 8.09 -37.98
C LEU A 196 -9.50 9.17 -39.01
N GLY A 197 -8.73 10.27 -39.09
CA GLY A 197 -9.04 11.53 -39.80
C GLY A 197 -9.33 11.49 -41.31
N THR A 198 -9.43 10.32 -41.94
CA THR A 198 -9.88 10.16 -43.34
C THR A 198 -11.05 9.18 -43.51
N ARG A 199 -11.54 8.56 -42.44
CA ARG A 199 -12.59 7.54 -42.51
C ARG A 199 -13.96 8.15 -42.24
N LYS A 200 -14.92 7.95 -43.14
CA LYS A 200 -16.34 8.06 -42.79
C LYS A 200 -16.70 6.84 -41.96
N LEU A 201 -16.81 7.01 -40.65
CA LEU A 201 -17.41 5.99 -39.78
C LEU A 201 -18.90 5.86 -40.13
N PRO A 202 -19.48 4.64 -40.15
CA PRO A 202 -20.93 4.48 -40.21
C PRO A 202 -21.55 5.07 -38.93
N GLU A 203 -22.48 6.02 -39.10
CA GLU A 203 -23.18 6.70 -38.00
C GLU A 203 -23.86 5.67 -37.08
N ALA A 204 -23.45 5.64 -35.81
CA ALA A 204 -24.10 4.84 -34.77
C ALA A 204 -25.27 5.64 -34.17
N SER A 205 -26.38 4.94 -33.89
CA SER A 205 -27.62 5.49 -33.35
C SER A 205 -27.48 5.97 -31.90
N ASP A 206 -27.94 7.20 -31.65
CA ASP A 206 -27.99 7.87 -30.34
C ASP A 206 -28.80 7.09 -29.29
N HIS A 207 -28.17 6.73 -28.16
CA HIS A 207 -28.84 6.60 -26.87
C HIS A 207 -27.90 6.96 -25.70
N ALA A 208 -28.11 8.17 -25.19
CA ALA A 208 -27.94 8.70 -23.82
C ALA A 208 -26.63 8.45 -23.03
N ASP A 209 -25.81 9.50 -22.94
CA ASP A 209 -24.81 9.74 -21.89
C ASP A 209 -25.33 10.72 -20.83
N GLY A 210 -24.94 10.50 -19.57
CA GLY A 210 -24.97 11.56 -18.56
C GLY A 210 -24.81 11.08 -17.11
N ALA A 211 -23.57 10.99 -16.62
CA ALA A 211 -23.26 11.17 -15.19
C ALA A 211 -21.77 11.53 -14.99
N GLY A 212 -21.49 12.83 -14.82
CA GLY A 212 -20.18 13.32 -14.39
C GLY A 212 -20.07 13.33 -12.86
N HIS A 213 -18.92 12.88 -12.35
CA HIS A 213 -18.50 13.00 -10.95
C HIS A 213 -18.27 14.47 -10.56
N LEU A 214 -18.76 14.89 -9.39
CA LEU A 214 -18.36 16.12 -8.71
C LEU A 214 -18.01 15.81 -7.25
N ASN A 215 -16.73 15.97 -6.91
CA ASN A 215 -16.24 16.12 -5.54
C ASN A 215 -16.20 17.60 -5.19
N GLY A 216 -16.90 18.01 -4.13
CA GLY A 216 -16.83 19.35 -3.58
C GLY A 216 -17.97 19.60 -2.60
N GLN A 217 -17.64 20.03 -1.38
CA GLN A 217 -18.53 20.31 -0.25
C GLN A 217 -19.85 21.00 -0.67
N VAL A 218 -20.98 20.32 -0.49
CA VAL A 218 -22.31 20.90 -0.69
C VAL A 218 -22.93 21.28 0.65
N VAL A 219 -23.05 22.58 0.87
CA VAL A 219 -24.05 23.14 1.79
C VAL A 219 -25.42 22.72 1.26
N ALA A 220 -26.16 21.91 2.02
CA ALA A 220 -27.39 21.24 1.58
C ALA A 220 -28.40 22.21 0.94
N ALA A 221 -28.61 22.08 -0.37
CA ALA A 221 -29.66 22.77 -1.08
C ALA A 221 -31.03 22.10 -0.78
N PRO A 222 -32.12 22.88 -0.57
CA PRO A 222 -33.50 22.38 -0.41
C PRO A 222 -33.94 21.38 -1.47
N ASP A 223 -33.31 21.45 -2.65
CA ASP A 223 -33.58 20.64 -3.82
C ASP A 223 -33.27 19.14 -3.61
N LEU A 224 -32.34 18.82 -2.70
CA LEU A 224 -31.96 17.42 -2.43
C LEU A 224 -33.05 16.65 -1.68
N ILE A 225 -33.71 17.29 -0.71
CA ILE A 225 -34.82 16.66 0.03
C ILE A 225 -36.01 16.43 -0.92
N ALA A 226 -36.32 17.40 -1.78
CA ALA A 226 -37.36 17.27 -2.78
C ALA A 226 -37.05 16.16 -3.81
N THR A 227 -35.78 16.01 -4.19
CA THR A 227 -35.33 14.93 -5.07
C THR A 227 -35.50 13.55 -4.43
N LEU A 228 -35.16 13.41 -3.14
CA LEU A 228 -35.38 12.17 -2.40
C LEU A 228 -36.88 11.87 -2.19
N ASP A 229 -37.72 12.88 -1.98
CA ASP A 229 -39.18 12.70 -1.92
C ASP A 229 -39.75 12.20 -3.25
N ASN A 230 -39.24 12.70 -4.38
CA ASN A 230 -39.64 12.22 -5.71
C ASN A 230 -39.16 10.78 -5.98
N ALA A 231 -37.92 10.46 -5.61
CA ALA A 231 -37.36 9.11 -5.75
C ALA A 231 -38.14 8.10 -4.91
N GLU A 232 -38.44 8.42 -3.65
CA GLU A 232 -39.27 7.57 -2.78
C GLU A 232 -40.67 7.36 -3.39
N SER A 233 -41.31 8.43 -3.86
CA SER A 233 -42.67 8.36 -4.45
C SER A 233 -42.71 7.51 -5.72
N PHE A 234 -41.62 7.45 -6.48
CA PHE A 234 -41.52 6.59 -7.66
C PHE A 234 -41.31 5.12 -7.28
N ILE A 235 -40.41 4.85 -6.33
CA ILE A 235 -39.97 3.49 -6.00
C ILE A 235 -40.99 2.77 -5.09
N VAL A 236 -41.75 3.51 -4.27
CA VAL A 236 -42.73 2.91 -3.32
C VAL A 236 -43.81 2.07 -4.01
N GLY A 237 -44.08 2.30 -5.30
CA GLY A 237 -45.00 1.49 -6.09
C GLY A 237 -44.52 0.04 -6.33
N PHE A 238 -43.27 -0.25 -6.03
CA PHE A 238 -42.63 -1.56 -6.18
C PHE A 238 -42.30 -2.23 -4.83
N GLU A 239 -42.67 -1.62 -3.70
CA GLU A 239 -42.42 -2.17 -2.37
C GLU A 239 -43.14 -3.53 -2.21
N GLY A 240 -42.39 -4.58 -1.87
CA GLY A 240 -42.90 -5.95 -1.78
C GLY A 240 -43.06 -6.71 -3.12
N ASP A 241 -42.58 -6.17 -4.25
CA ASP A 241 -42.49 -6.92 -5.51
C ASP A 241 -41.38 -7.98 -5.43
N GLN A 242 -41.77 -9.24 -5.28
CA GLN A 242 -40.84 -10.38 -5.16
C GLN A 242 -40.02 -10.65 -6.42
N GLN A 243 -40.33 -10.02 -7.56
CA GLN A 243 -39.54 -10.16 -8.80
C GLN A 243 -38.39 -9.16 -8.90
N GLN A 244 -38.33 -8.17 -8.01
CA GLN A 244 -37.31 -7.13 -8.05
C GLN A 244 -36.49 -7.16 -6.76
N GLU A 245 -35.43 -7.98 -6.77
CA GLU A 245 -34.48 -8.07 -5.66
C GLU A 245 -33.83 -6.70 -5.37
N GLY A 246 -33.83 -6.29 -4.09
CA GLY A 246 -33.14 -5.08 -3.62
C GLY A 246 -33.96 -3.79 -3.55
N ILE A 247 -35.24 -3.79 -3.98
CA ILE A 247 -36.09 -2.58 -3.91
C ILE A 247 -36.39 -2.16 -2.47
N ASP A 248 -36.67 -3.12 -1.59
CA ASP A 248 -36.95 -2.84 -0.18
C ASP A 248 -35.71 -2.25 0.53
N ASP A 249 -34.52 -2.71 0.16
CA ASP A 249 -33.25 -2.18 0.68
C ASP A 249 -33.00 -0.74 0.17
N LEU A 250 -33.28 -0.47 -1.10
CA LEU A 250 -33.16 0.87 -1.69
C LEU A 250 -34.14 1.88 -1.06
N LEU A 251 -35.40 1.48 -0.84
CA LEU A 251 -36.39 2.31 -0.15
C LEU A 251 -35.99 2.61 1.29
N ARG A 252 -35.44 1.62 1.99
CA ARG A 252 -34.89 1.77 3.34
C ARG A 252 -33.77 2.81 3.36
N ASP A 253 -32.86 2.78 2.39
CA ASP A 253 -31.76 3.73 2.30
C ASP A 253 -32.21 5.16 1.99
N ILE A 254 -33.16 5.34 1.08
CA ILE A 254 -33.73 6.65 0.74
C ILE A 254 -34.42 7.28 1.96
N ARG A 255 -35.25 6.51 2.67
CA ARG A 255 -35.96 6.98 3.88
C ARG A 255 -34.99 7.39 4.98
N THR A 256 -33.91 6.60 5.17
CA THR A 256 -32.86 6.88 6.16
C THR A 256 -32.11 8.17 5.84
N ALA A 257 -31.68 8.36 4.58
CA ALA A 257 -30.99 9.57 4.14
C ALA A 257 -31.87 10.83 4.29
N LYS A 258 -33.16 10.71 3.96
CA LYS A 258 -34.13 11.80 4.12
C LYS A 258 -34.31 12.22 5.58
N GLY A 259 -34.38 11.25 6.50
CA GLY A 259 -34.49 11.50 7.94
C GLY A 259 -33.30 12.31 8.48
N ALA A 260 -32.08 11.89 8.11
CA ALA A 260 -30.84 12.56 8.54
C ALA A 260 -30.77 14.04 8.06
N LEU A 261 -31.12 14.29 6.79
CA LEU A 261 -31.09 15.65 6.23
C LEU A 261 -32.12 16.58 6.87
N LYS A 262 -33.32 16.07 7.22
CA LYS A 262 -34.34 16.87 7.93
C LYS A 262 -33.92 17.21 9.36
N ALA A 263 -33.29 16.27 10.07
CA ALA A 263 -32.76 16.49 11.42
C ALA A 263 -31.64 17.55 11.41
N GLN A 264 -30.71 17.47 10.46
CA GLN A 264 -29.62 18.44 10.28
C GLN A 264 -30.15 19.88 10.02
N ARG A 265 -31.22 20.01 9.22
CA ARG A 265 -31.86 21.31 8.95
C ARG A 265 -32.51 21.92 10.20
N LYS A 266 -33.10 21.10 11.07
CA LYS A 266 -33.74 21.55 12.32
C LYS A 266 -32.69 21.91 13.39
N LEU A 267 -31.55 21.22 13.40
CA LEU A 267 -30.39 21.54 14.25
C LEU A 267 -29.84 22.95 13.96
N LEU A 268 -29.76 23.34 12.69
CA LEU A 268 -29.39 24.70 12.25
C LEU A 268 -30.39 25.79 12.68
N GLN A 269 -31.60 25.42 13.12
CA GLN A 269 -32.70 26.35 13.39
C GLN A 269 -33.03 26.53 14.88
N SER A 270 -32.45 25.75 15.79
CA SER A 270 -32.79 25.83 17.21
C SER A 270 -31.56 26.06 18.09
N THR A 271 -31.53 27.21 18.75
CA THR A 271 -30.67 27.48 19.91
C THR A 271 -31.56 28.11 20.98
N VAL A 272 -31.76 27.44 22.12
CA VAL A 272 -31.96 27.99 23.48
C VAL A 272 -32.13 26.81 24.47
N GLU A 273 -31.53 26.99 25.65
CA GLU A 273 -31.26 26.04 26.75
C GLU A 273 -32.47 25.71 27.67
N MET A 274 -32.39 24.60 28.44
CA MET A 274 -32.84 24.54 29.85
C MET A 274 -32.43 23.28 30.68
N THR A 275 -32.57 23.41 32.01
CA THR A 275 -31.95 22.75 33.19
C THR A 275 -32.77 21.61 33.87
N ARG A 276 -32.17 20.81 34.79
CA ARG A 276 -32.82 19.69 35.56
C ARG A 276 -33.61 20.13 36.81
N ALA A 277 -34.28 19.15 37.43
CA ALA A 277 -35.12 19.25 38.64
C ALA A 277 -34.40 19.60 39.96
N ASP A 278 -33.07 19.56 40.02
CA ASP A 278 -32.24 20.15 41.11
C ASP A 278 -31.64 21.52 40.72
N GLY A 279 -32.00 22.02 39.52
CA GLY A 279 -31.46 23.23 38.92
C GLY A 279 -30.16 23.04 38.13
N THR A 280 -29.52 21.86 38.13
CA THR A 280 -28.27 21.62 37.39
C THR A 280 -28.54 20.91 36.06
N SER A 281 -27.63 20.86 35.09
CA SER A 281 -27.80 20.09 33.85
C SER A 281 -26.76 18.96 33.82
N PHE A 282 -27.04 17.82 33.16
CA PHE A 282 -25.94 16.92 32.79
C PHE A 282 -25.06 17.69 31.79
N SER A 283 -23.73 17.55 31.88
CA SER A 283 -22.87 18.20 30.89
C SER A 283 -23.27 17.76 29.48
N ASP A 284 -23.13 18.67 28.52
CA ASP A 284 -23.52 18.43 27.13
C ASP A 284 -22.84 17.18 26.57
N ARG A 285 -21.58 16.95 26.95
CA ARG A 285 -20.82 15.73 26.62
C ARG A 285 -21.48 14.45 27.13
N VAL A 286 -22.00 14.43 28.36
CA VAL A 286 -22.66 13.26 28.93
C VAL A 286 -23.98 12.98 28.24
N ARG A 287 -24.77 14.02 27.96
CA ARG A 287 -26.05 13.88 27.25
C ARG A 287 -25.86 13.42 25.81
N PHE A 288 -24.87 13.99 25.14
CA PHE A 288 -24.46 13.61 23.80
C PHE A 288 -24.03 12.15 23.74
N ASN A 289 -23.07 11.74 24.59
CA ASN A 289 -22.56 10.37 24.61
C ASN A 289 -23.66 9.34 24.92
N ARG A 290 -24.59 9.70 25.82
CA ARG A 290 -25.73 8.83 26.12
C ARG A 290 -26.65 8.64 24.91
N GLY A 291 -27.01 9.72 24.23
CA GLY A 291 -27.77 9.64 22.98
C GLY A 291 -27.05 8.77 21.96
N PHE A 292 -25.75 9.02 21.75
CA PHE A 292 -24.91 8.32 20.79
C PHE A 292 -24.85 6.79 21.01
N HIS A 293 -24.64 6.34 22.25
CA HIS A 293 -24.62 4.91 22.55
C HIS A 293 -26.00 4.25 22.38
N ASP A 294 -27.08 4.95 22.72
CA ASP A 294 -28.44 4.43 22.52
C ASP A 294 -28.78 4.36 21.01
N GLY A 295 -28.36 5.36 20.23
CA GLY A 295 -28.55 5.38 18.77
C GLY A 295 -27.79 4.28 18.05
N SER A 296 -26.51 4.08 18.39
CA SER A 296 -25.69 3.00 17.81
C SER A 296 -26.18 1.61 18.20
N ALA A 297 -26.61 1.41 19.46
CA ALA A 297 -27.17 0.14 19.92
C ALA A 297 -28.51 -0.21 19.27
N GLU A 298 -29.35 0.80 19.01
CA GLU A 298 -30.64 0.58 18.35
C GLU A 298 -30.50 0.40 16.84
N ALA A 299 -29.52 1.06 16.20
CA ALA A 299 -29.15 0.82 14.82
C ALA A 299 -28.65 -0.61 14.60
N GLU A 300 -27.78 -1.12 15.49
CA GLU A 300 -27.30 -2.51 15.51
C GLU A 300 -28.44 -3.54 15.54
N ARG A 301 -29.52 -3.23 16.27
CA ARG A 301 -30.69 -4.12 16.38
C ARG A 301 -31.73 -3.89 15.29
N ALA A 302 -31.51 -2.96 14.37
CA ALA A 302 -32.49 -2.49 13.40
C ALA A 302 -33.80 -1.97 14.03
N VAL A 303 -33.72 -1.30 15.18
CA VAL A 303 -34.87 -0.72 15.93
C VAL A 303 -34.69 0.78 16.15
N VAL A 304 -34.28 1.52 15.11
CA VAL A 304 -34.10 2.97 15.20
C VAL A 304 -35.45 3.65 15.45
N ARG A 305 -35.56 4.39 16.55
CA ARG A 305 -36.78 5.12 16.91
C ARG A 305 -36.75 6.58 16.44
N ASP A 306 -37.93 7.15 16.25
CA ASP A 306 -38.05 8.59 16.01
C ASP A 306 -37.74 9.37 17.30
N VAL A 307 -36.67 10.17 17.30
CA VAL A 307 -36.26 11.03 18.41
C VAL A 307 -36.56 12.52 18.15
N ASN A 308 -37.32 12.85 17.11
CA ASN A 308 -37.61 14.24 16.73
C ASN A 308 -38.37 15.05 17.79
N ASP A 309 -39.10 14.36 18.67
CA ASP A 309 -39.86 14.94 19.79
C ASP A 309 -39.20 14.70 21.15
N HIS A 310 -37.93 14.29 21.17
CA HIS A 310 -37.21 14.10 22.43
C HIS A 310 -37.01 15.45 23.14
N HIS A 311 -37.36 15.50 24.42
CA HIS A 311 -37.31 16.73 25.24
C HIS A 311 -35.88 17.29 25.44
N ASP A 312 -34.85 16.48 25.17
CA ASP A 312 -33.44 16.86 25.22
C ASP A 312 -32.83 16.84 23.81
N PRO A 313 -32.57 18.01 23.20
CA PRO A 313 -32.06 18.11 21.83
C PRO A 313 -30.61 17.64 21.70
N ILE A 314 -29.81 17.72 22.77
CA ILE A 314 -28.41 17.24 22.76
C ILE A 314 -28.38 15.72 22.77
N TYR A 315 -29.27 15.10 23.54
CA TYR A 315 -29.48 13.67 23.47
C TYR A 315 -29.99 13.25 22.09
N ALA A 316 -30.95 13.97 21.51
CA ALA A 316 -31.47 13.67 20.18
C ALA A 316 -30.38 13.77 19.09
N ASP A 317 -29.54 14.80 19.13
CA ASP A 317 -28.37 14.94 18.25
C ASP A 317 -27.38 13.80 18.46
N GLY A 318 -27.04 13.49 19.73
CA GLY A 318 -26.24 12.32 20.07
C GLY A 318 -26.80 11.04 19.46
N TYR A 319 -28.10 10.79 19.63
CA TYR A 319 -28.79 9.61 19.12
C TYR A 319 -28.74 9.51 17.59
N VAL A 320 -29.11 10.57 16.87
CA VAL A 320 -29.03 10.59 15.40
C VAL A 320 -27.60 10.35 14.92
N ARG A 321 -26.61 10.93 15.59
CA ARG A 321 -25.20 10.72 15.26
C ARG A 321 -24.71 9.32 15.59
N GLY A 322 -25.21 8.69 16.65
CA GLY A 322 -24.94 7.29 16.96
C GLY A 322 -25.46 6.35 15.88
N VAL A 323 -26.67 6.61 15.36
CA VAL A 323 -27.26 5.85 14.25
C VAL A 323 -26.44 6.03 12.97
N LEU A 324 -26.07 7.27 12.62
CA LEU A 324 -25.24 7.56 11.44
C LEU A 324 -23.83 6.97 11.57
N ALA A 325 -23.23 7.03 12.76
CA ALA A 325 -21.93 6.45 13.04
C ALA A 325 -21.97 4.92 12.84
N TRP A 326 -22.98 4.22 13.37
CA TRP A 326 -23.13 2.78 13.12
C TRP A 326 -23.31 2.47 11.62
N LYS A 327 -24.11 3.26 10.88
CA LYS A 327 -24.26 3.09 9.43
C LYS A 327 -22.93 3.26 8.67
N ASN A 328 -22.10 4.21 9.10
CA ASN A 328 -20.83 4.51 8.42
C ASN A 328 -19.69 3.58 8.85
N LEU A 329 -19.65 3.16 10.11
CA LEU A 329 -18.57 2.35 10.69
C LEU A 329 -18.84 0.84 10.56
N GLY A 330 -20.10 0.42 10.51
CA GLY A 330 -20.50 -0.99 10.47
C GLY A 330 -20.41 -1.71 11.82
N TYR A 331 -20.01 -1.03 12.89
CA TYR A 331 -19.96 -1.57 14.25
C TYR A 331 -20.34 -0.51 15.30
N ARG A 332 -20.57 -0.97 16.53
CA ARG A 332 -20.93 -0.12 17.67
C ARG A 332 -19.67 0.28 18.46
N PRO A 333 -19.41 1.58 18.66
CA PRO A 333 -18.28 2.03 19.48
C PRO A 333 -18.35 1.52 20.92
N GLU A 334 -17.22 1.03 21.43
CA GLU A 334 -17.11 0.36 22.74
C GLU A 334 -16.88 1.34 23.88
N SER A 335 -16.43 2.56 23.58
CA SER A 335 -16.13 3.58 24.59
C SER A 335 -16.72 4.95 24.31
N SER A 336 -16.87 5.74 25.38
CA SER A 336 -17.31 7.13 25.30
C SER A 336 -16.31 8.06 24.61
N GLU A 337 -15.02 7.67 24.59
CA GLU A 337 -13.96 8.48 23.96
C GLU A 337 -13.97 8.26 22.44
N GLU A 338 -14.19 7.02 22.02
CA GLU A 338 -14.38 6.65 20.62
C GLU A 338 -15.65 7.32 20.03
N ALA A 339 -16.77 7.26 20.76
CA ALA A 339 -18.01 7.97 20.42
C ALA A 339 -17.80 9.49 20.28
N TRP A 340 -17.10 10.09 21.23
CA TRP A 340 -16.85 11.53 21.26
C TRP A 340 -15.90 11.98 20.15
N SER A 341 -14.88 11.19 19.84
CA SER A 341 -13.91 11.53 18.81
C SER A 341 -14.47 11.34 17.39
N THR A 342 -15.33 10.32 17.20
CA THR A 342 -16.15 10.15 15.99
C THR A 342 -17.03 11.38 15.74
N HIS A 343 -17.61 11.94 16.81
CA HIS A 343 -18.44 13.14 16.72
C HIS A 343 -17.67 14.40 16.33
N GLN A 344 -16.46 14.58 16.87
CA GLN A 344 -15.66 15.79 16.61
C GLN A 344 -14.97 15.78 15.23
N GLY A 345 -15.08 14.69 14.45
CA GLY A 345 -14.30 14.51 13.24
C GLY A 345 -12.79 14.44 13.51
N LEU A 346 -12.41 14.11 14.76
CA LEU A 346 -11.04 14.13 15.28
C LEU A 346 -10.42 12.74 15.45
N TRP A 347 -10.98 11.70 14.83
CA TRP A 347 -10.21 10.48 14.53
C TRP A 347 -9.53 10.67 13.16
N VAL A 348 -8.20 10.55 13.01
CA VAL A 348 -7.32 9.42 13.39
C VAL A 348 -8.05 8.11 13.16
N VAL A 349 -8.29 7.81 11.89
CA VAL A 349 -8.73 6.53 11.31
C VAL A 349 -8.50 5.37 12.32
N PRO A 350 -9.55 4.75 12.91
CA PRO A 350 -9.40 3.35 13.28
C PRO A 350 -9.09 2.66 11.97
N PRO A 351 -8.33 1.55 11.96
CA PRO A 351 -8.25 0.81 10.73
C PRO A 351 -9.69 0.71 10.21
N GLN A 352 -9.90 1.21 8.98
CA GLN A 352 -10.90 0.57 8.15
C GLN A 352 -10.71 -0.94 8.41
N ALA A 353 -11.73 -1.76 8.22
CA ALA A 353 -11.39 -3.08 7.71
C ALA A 353 -10.65 -2.81 6.38
N ALA A 354 -9.35 -2.47 6.47
CA ALA A 354 -8.40 -2.37 5.40
C ALA A 354 -8.50 -3.78 4.91
N LYS A 355 -9.23 -3.91 3.80
CA LYS A 355 -9.53 -5.19 3.19
C LYS A 355 -8.22 -5.95 3.24
N LEU A 356 -8.18 -7.03 4.02
CA LEU A 356 -6.93 -7.74 4.26
C LEU A 356 -6.28 -7.96 2.90
N PRO A 357 -4.97 -7.68 2.76
CA PRO A 357 -4.30 -7.81 1.48
C PRO A 357 -4.62 -9.18 0.84
N GLU A 358 -4.79 -9.21 -0.47
CA GLU A 358 -5.35 -10.39 -1.13
C GLU A 358 -4.45 -11.63 -0.99
N ILE A 359 -5.05 -12.80 -0.77
CA ILE A 359 -4.41 -14.10 -1.03
C ILE A 359 -4.90 -14.56 -2.40
N ARG A 360 -3.98 -14.79 -3.34
CA ARG A 360 -4.32 -15.19 -4.71
C ARG A 360 -3.63 -16.48 -5.13
N GLU A 361 -4.21 -17.14 -6.12
CA GLU A 361 -3.58 -18.28 -6.81
C GLU A 361 -2.65 -17.78 -7.91
N CYS A 362 -1.45 -18.36 -8.01
CA CYS A 362 -0.55 -18.08 -9.10
C CYS A 362 -1.10 -18.64 -10.41
N VAL A 363 -1.26 -17.76 -11.41
CA VAL A 363 -1.63 -18.16 -12.78
C VAL A 363 -0.47 -18.78 -13.57
N GLY A 364 0.70 -18.90 -12.93
CA GLY A 364 1.94 -19.39 -13.51
C GLY A 364 2.96 -18.28 -13.71
N ALA A 365 4.24 -18.61 -13.53
CA ALA A 365 5.38 -17.73 -13.76
C ALA A 365 6.33 -18.40 -14.75
N VAL A 366 6.90 -17.64 -15.68
CA VAL A 366 8.00 -18.13 -16.52
C VAL A 366 9.28 -18.07 -15.69
N ALA A 367 9.79 -19.22 -15.26
CA ALA A 367 11.06 -19.26 -14.53
C ALA A 367 12.24 -18.92 -15.47
N PRO A 368 13.07 -17.91 -15.16
CA PRO A 368 14.27 -17.63 -15.93
C PRO A 368 15.19 -18.86 -16.00
N GLY A 369 15.64 -19.22 -17.20
CA GLY A 369 16.51 -20.39 -17.40
C GLY A 369 15.81 -21.75 -17.42
N SER A 370 14.48 -21.82 -17.26
CA SER A 370 13.75 -23.09 -17.40
C SER A 370 13.53 -23.51 -18.86
N GLY A 371 13.73 -22.62 -19.83
CA GLY A 371 13.40 -22.88 -21.23
C GLY A 371 11.91 -22.67 -21.56
N GLY A 372 11.22 -21.82 -20.79
CA GLY A 372 9.82 -21.43 -21.06
C GLY A 372 8.76 -22.26 -20.32
N TYR A 373 9.15 -23.07 -19.33
CA TYR A 373 8.16 -23.77 -18.49
C TYR A 373 7.47 -22.80 -17.53
N LEU A 374 6.14 -22.85 -17.51
CA LEU A 374 5.32 -22.24 -16.49
C LEU A 374 5.49 -22.99 -15.17
N VAL A 375 5.94 -22.30 -14.13
CA VAL A 375 6.05 -22.81 -12.75
C VAL A 375 4.99 -22.15 -11.87
N GLY A 376 4.50 -22.85 -10.85
CA GLY A 376 3.57 -22.28 -9.87
C GLY A 376 2.07 -22.41 -10.19
N ALA A 377 1.68 -22.75 -11.43
CA ALA A 377 0.28 -22.95 -11.86
C ALA A 377 -0.24 -24.40 -11.65
N GLY A 378 0.47 -25.21 -10.86
CA GLY A 378 0.05 -26.58 -10.55
C GLY A 378 -1.20 -26.64 -9.67
N LYS A 379 -1.57 -27.85 -9.25
CA LYS A 379 -2.58 -28.08 -8.21
C LYS A 379 -2.03 -29.05 -7.19
N ALA A 380 -2.39 -28.89 -5.93
CA ALA A 380 -2.01 -29.83 -4.87
C ALA A 380 -2.47 -31.27 -5.20
N GLU A 381 -1.59 -32.26 -5.00
CA GLU A 381 -1.91 -33.69 -5.14
C GLU A 381 -2.82 -34.18 -3.99
N SER A 382 -2.81 -33.49 -2.85
CA SER A 382 -3.59 -33.85 -1.68
C SER A 382 -4.22 -32.62 -0.99
N PRO A 383 -5.41 -32.76 -0.39
CA PRO A 383 -6.03 -31.68 0.40
C PRO A 383 -5.15 -31.21 1.55
N ALA A 384 -4.41 -32.13 2.20
CA ALA A 384 -3.52 -31.78 3.30
C ALA A 384 -2.37 -30.84 2.87
N LEU A 385 -1.87 -30.97 1.64
CA LEU A 385 -0.89 -30.03 1.10
C LEU A 385 -1.53 -28.65 0.85
N ASP A 386 -2.76 -28.64 0.33
CA ASP A 386 -3.52 -27.41 0.08
C ASP A 386 -3.78 -26.63 1.38
N ASP A 387 -4.27 -27.32 2.42
CA ASP A 387 -4.51 -26.76 3.75
C ASP A 387 -3.23 -26.15 4.38
N LEU A 388 -2.08 -26.80 4.18
CA LEU A 388 -0.79 -26.31 4.69
C LEU A 388 -0.32 -25.06 3.94
N VAL A 389 -0.51 -25.01 2.62
CA VAL A 389 -0.17 -23.82 1.81
C VAL A 389 -1.13 -22.66 2.14
N ASP A 390 -2.41 -22.93 2.35
CA ASP A 390 -3.40 -21.94 2.82
C ASP A 390 -3.04 -21.38 4.19
N ASN A 391 -2.68 -22.24 5.14
CA ASN A 391 -2.22 -21.81 6.46
C ASN A 391 -0.97 -20.92 6.38
N ALA A 392 0.02 -21.32 5.56
CA ALA A 392 1.19 -20.49 5.33
C ALA A 392 0.84 -19.13 4.70
N ALA A 393 -0.14 -19.09 3.79
CA ALA A 393 -0.57 -17.86 3.15
C ALA A 393 -1.25 -16.90 4.14
N GLU A 394 -2.16 -17.44 4.95
CA GLU A 394 -2.85 -16.68 5.99
C GLU A 394 -1.89 -16.12 7.04
N LEU A 395 -0.93 -16.92 7.49
CA LEU A 395 0.09 -16.48 8.45
C LEU A 395 0.99 -15.39 7.86
N LEU A 396 1.47 -15.54 6.63
CA LEU A 396 2.29 -14.51 5.98
C LEU A 396 1.50 -13.20 5.79
N ARG A 397 0.24 -13.29 5.34
CA ARG A 397 -0.64 -12.13 5.14
C ARG A 397 -0.89 -11.38 6.44
N THR A 398 -1.32 -12.11 7.47
CA THR A 398 -1.71 -11.50 8.75
C THR A 398 -0.50 -10.95 9.50
N THR A 399 0.64 -11.62 9.44
CA THR A 399 1.86 -11.21 10.14
C THR A 399 2.48 -9.97 9.53
N PHE A 400 2.51 -9.87 8.20
CA PHE A 400 3.22 -8.79 7.51
C PHE A 400 2.29 -7.71 6.93
N GLY A 401 0.97 -7.93 6.90
CA GLY A 401 0.04 -6.97 6.31
C GLY A 401 0.25 -6.77 4.82
N VAL A 402 0.60 -7.84 4.10
CA VAL A 402 0.95 -7.84 2.67
C VAL A 402 0.14 -8.86 1.87
N ALA A 403 -0.02 -8.63 0.57
CA ALA A 403 -0.64 -9.59 -0.31
C ALA A 403 0.25 -10.85 -0.44
N VAL A 404 -0.38 -12.00 -0.65
CA VAL A 404 0.31 -13.30 -0.71
C VAL A 404 -0.16 -14.07 -1.93
N GLU A 405 0.77 -14.75 -2.58
CA GLU A 405 0.49 -15.61 -3.72
C GLU A 405 0.82 -17.07 -3.39
N LYS A 406 -0.15 -17.95 -3.63
CA LYS A 406 0.01 -19.41 -3.52
C LYS A 406 0.49 -19.99 -4.84
N ARG A 407 1.46 -20.90 -4.78
CA ARG A 407 2.11 -21.53 -5.92
C ARG A 407 2.18 -23.03 -5.73
N TYR A 408 1.89 -23.78 -6.78
CA TYR A 408 2.05 -25.24 -6.81
C TYR A 408 2.94 -25.67 -7.97
N ASN A 409 3.82 -26.63 -7.71
CA ASN A 409 4.58 -27.28 -8.76
C ASN A 409 3.68 -28.18 -9.59
N SER A 410 4.06 -28.42 -10.85
CA SER A 410 3.26 -29.20 -11.80
C SER A 410 3.07 -30.67 -11.40
N ASP A 411 3.92 -31.19 -10.51
CA ASP A 411 3.79 -32.52 -9.94
C ASP A 411 2.73 -32.60 -8.82
N GLY A 412 2.25 -31.46 -8.33
CA GLY A 412 1.32 -31.35 -7.20
C GLY A 412 1.89 -31.80 -5.85
N ARG A 413 3.16 -32.21 -5.79
CA ARG A 413 3.81 -32.72 -4.56
C ARG A 413 4.47 -31.64 -3.74
N SER A 414 4.53 -30.43 -4.27
CA SER A 414 5.05 -29.28 -3.53
C SER A 414 4.34 -28.01 -3.92
N GLY A 415 4.20 -27.14 -2.94
CA GLY A 415 3.61 -25.82 -3.10
C GLY A 415 4.19 -24.85 -2.09
N GLY A 416 3.72 -23.62 -2.10
CA GLY A 416 4.17 -22.62 -1.13
C GLY A 416 3.47 -21.29 -1.30
N SER A 417 3.64 -20.45 -0.29
CA SER A 417 2.99 -19.15 -0.18
C SER A 417 4.05 -18.06 -0.11
N TRP A 418 3.86 -17.00 -0.88
CA TRP A 418 4.91 -16.04 -1.19
C TRP A 418 4.43 -14.61 -1.01
N VAL A 419 5.19 -13.79 -0.32
CA VAL A 419 4.87 -12.36 -0.09
C VAL A 419 5.02 -11.59 -1.39
N VAL A 420 3.98 -10.89 -1.82
CA VAL A 420 4.03 -10.00 -2.98
C VAL A 420 4.72 -8.70 -2.56
N THR A 421 6.00 -8.57 -2.90
CA THR A 421 6.86 -7.46 -2.46
C THR A 421 6.88 -6.27 -3.41
N ASP A 422 6.28 -6.39 -4.60
CA ASP A 422 6.20 -5.36 -5.63
C ASP A 422 4.81 -4.71 -5.63
N GLY A 423 4.76 -3.40 -5.36
CA GLY A 423 3.52 -2.61 -5.23
C GLY A 423 2.66 -2.52 -6.50
N LYS A 424 3.04 -3.17 -7.60
CA LYS A 424 2.32 -3.18 -8.89
C LYS A 424 1.99 -4.57 -9.45
N SER A 425 2.29 -5.69 -8.80
CA SER A 425 2.22 -6.95 -9.56
C SER A 425 0.84 -7.62 -9.56
N LEU A 426 0.11 -7.41 -10.65
CA LEU A 426 -0.84 -8.39 -11.20
C LEU A 426 -0.23 -9.17 -12.38
N ALA A 427 1.07 -8.97 -12.66
CA ALA A 427 1.76 -9.57 -13.80
C ALA A 427 2.18 -11.03 -13.55
N ILE A 428 2.05 -11.85 -14.59
CA ILE A 428 2.64 -13.19 -14.73
C ILE A 428 4.15 -13.09 -14.45
N GLY A 429 4.63 -13.71 -13.37
CA GLY A 429 6.06 -13.74 -13.05
C GLY A 429 6.56 -12.76 -11.99
N SER A 430 5.70 -12.11 -11.20
CA SER A 430 6.14 -11.43 -9.97
C SER A 430 6.93 -12.40 -9.12
N ASN A 431 8.23 -12.17 -8.92
CA ASN A 431 9.05 -13.05 -8.10
C ASN A 431 9.16 -12.46 -6.71
N SER A 432 8.07 -12.56 -5.95
CA SER A 432 8.05 -12.56 -4.49
C SER A 432 9.33 -13.16 -3.92
N GLY A 433 10.15 -12.33 -3.28
CA GLY A 433 11.46 -12.76 -2.81
C GLY A 433 11.46 -13.47 -1.46
N ILE A 434 10.29 -13.63 -0.82
CA ILE A 434 10.11 -14.20 0.53
C ILE A 434 8.92 -15.18 0.48
N GLY A 435 9.08 -16.41 0.97
CA GLY A 435 8.00 -17.38 1.01
C GLY A 435 8.26 -18.61 1.87
N ILE A 436 7.21 -19.41 2.07
CA ILE A 436 7.23 -20.69 2.79
C ILE A 436 6.87 -21.79 1.80
N ASN A 437 7.72 -22.79 1.65
CA ASN A 437 7.51 -23.96 0.78
C ASN A 437 7.16 -25.19 1.61
N VAL A 438 6.23 -26.00 1.09
CA VAL A 438 5.79 -27.27 1.66
C VAL A 438 5.97 -28.34 0.60
N ARG A 439 6.62 -29.45 0.95
CA ARG A 439 6.83 -30.61 0.07
C ARG A 439 6.33 -31.89 0.71
N LEU A 440 5.57 -32.67 -0.04
CA LEU A 440 5.15 -34.03 0.30
C LEU A 440 6.22 -35.05 -0.11
N THR A 441 6.76 -35.77 0.88
CA THR A 441 7.76 -36.81 0.66
C THR A 441 7.13 -38.10 0.11
N GLU A 442 7.96 -39.04 -0.35
CA GLU A 442 7.50 -40.38 -0.74
C GLU A 442 6.88 -41.15 0.44
N SER A 443 7.30 -40.86 1.67
CA SER A 443 6.74 -41.45 2.90
C SER A 443 5.39 -40.87 3.30
N GLY A 444 4.89 -39.85 2.60
CA GLY A 444 3.66 -39.13 2.95
C GLY A 444 3.83 -38.10 4.06
N SER A 445 5.07 -37.76 4.43
CA SER A 445 5.38 -36.72 5.41
C SER A 445 5.57 -35.36 4.71
N PHE A 446 5.46 -34.27 5.47
CA PHE A 446 5.69 -32.93 4.95
C PHE A 446 7.04 -32.37 5.41
N ILE A 447 7.76 -31.73 4.49
CA ILE A 447 8.97 -30.97 4.77
C ILE A 447 8.68 -29.50 4.49
N PHE A 448 9.12 -28.63 5.39
CA PHE A 448 8.92 -27.19 5.28
C PHE A 448 10.26 -26.51 5.00
N HIS A 449 10.26 -25.57 4.08
CA HIS A 449 11.40 -24.70 3.83
C HIS A 449 10.98 -23.24 3.85
N VAL A 450 11.90 -22.39 4.27
CA VAL A 450 11.79 -20.95 4.00
C VAL A 450 12.51 -20.67 2.69
N TYR A 451 11.99 -19.76 1.85
CA TYR A 451 12.74 -19.20 0.74
C TYR A 451 12.87 -17.69 0.92
N VAL A 452 14.10 -17.18 0.88
CA VAL A 452 14.35 -15.73 0.87
C VAL A 452 15.49 -15.37 -0.07
N LYS A 453 15.26 -14.47 -1.03
CA LYS A 453 16.32 -13.90 -1.87
C LYS A 453 17.29 -13.07 -1.03
N ILE A 454 18.57 -13.08 -1.40
CA ILE A 454 19.62 -12.39 -0.64
C ILE A 454 19.36 -10.91 -0.36
N GLU A 455 18.66 -10.22 -1.27
CA GLU A 455 18.31 -8.79 -1.14
C GLU A 455 17.39 -8.50 0.04
N HIS A 456 16.56 -9.48 0.43
CA HIS A 456 15.67 -9.37 1.58
C HIS A 456 16.29 -9.91 2.86
N LEU A 457 17.49 -10.49 2.86
CA LEU A 457 18.12 -11.00 4.08
C LEU A 457 18.75 -9.87 4.91
N ARG A 458 18.55 -9.92 6.23
CA ARG A 458 19.31 -9.13 7.22
C ARG A 458 20.78 -9.48 7.16
N ASN A 459 21.08 -10.78 7.10
CA ASN A 459 22.42 -11.32 6.96
C ASN A 459 22.58 -12.06 5.63
N ALA A 460 23.35 -11.47 4.71
CA ALA A 460 23.63 -12.04 3.41
C ALA A 460 24.43 -13.36 3.45
N SER A 461 25.11 -13.68 4.56
CA SER A 461 25.76 -15.00 4.73
C SER A 461 24.74 -16.13 4.89
N LEU A 462 23.48 -15.77 5.19
CA LEU A 462 22.25 -16.55 5.05
C LEU A 462 22.15 -17.32 3.73
N ALA A 463 22.60 -16.66 2.67
CA ALA A 463 22.32 -17.08 1.31
C ALA A 463 23.33 -18.13 0.83
N THR A 464 22.78 -19.21 0.30
CA THR A 464 23.49 -20.15 -0.59
C THR A 464 23.33 -19.70 -2.03
N CYS A 465 24.11 -20.27 -2.95
CA CYS A 465 24.03 -19.96 -4.39
C CYS A 465 23.63 -21.21 -5.17
N ASN A 466 22.67 -21.09 -6.08
CA ASN A 466 22.35 -22.11 -7.09
C ASN A 466 22.25 -21.47 -8.48
N GLY A 467 21.77 -22.22 -9.48
CA GLY A 467 21.55 -21.73 -10.85
C GLY A 467 20.50 -20.61 -11.00
N PHE A 468 19.78 -20.27 -9.94
CA PHE A 468 18.75 -19.21 -9.87
C PHE A 468 19.18 -18.01 -9.02
N GLY A 469 20.45 -17.94 -8.60
CA GLY A 469 21.00 -16.82 -7.83
C GLY A 469 21.27 -17.16 -6.36
N LYS A 470 21.37 -16.11 -5.53
CA LYS A 470 21.67 -16.24 -4.10
C LYS A 470 20.39 -16.11 -3.26
N TYR A 471 20.15 -17.10 -2.41
CA TYR A 471 18.94 -17.21 -1.59
C TYR A 471 19.21 -18.07 -0.34
N ALA A 472 18.48 -17.82 0.74
CA ALA A 472 18.41 -18.71 1.89
C ALA A 472 17.29 -19.74 1.67
N TYR A 473 17.57 -20.99 2.03
CA TYR A 473 16.61 -22.10 1.91
C TYR A 473 16.70 -23.12 3.06
N PRO A 474 16.58 -22.68 4.32
CA PRO A 474 16.66 -23.59 5.46
C PRO A 474 15.43 -24.52 5.49
N GLU A 475 15.66 -25.76 5.92
CA GLU A 475 14.59 -26.66 6.35
C GLU A 475 14.17 -26.31 7.78
N VAL A 476 12.88 -26.33 8.05
CA VAL A 476 12.28 -25.99 9.35
C VAL A 476 11.24 -27.03 9.73
N ALA A 477 10.94 -27.14 11.03
CA ALA A 477 10.06 -28.21 11.53
C ALA A 477 8.57 -27.95 11.25
N SER A 478 8.16 -26.68 11.11
CA SER A 478 6.76 -26.29 10.93
C SER A 478 6.58 -24.94 10.23
N ILE A 479 5.34 -24.61 9.84
CA ILE A 479 4.99 -23.30 9.29
C ILE A 479 5.22 -22.16 10.30
N PRO A 480 4.85 -22.28 11.60
CA PRO A 480 5.23 -21.30 12.61
C PRO A 480 6.74 -21.08 12.74
N ASP A 481 7.55 -22.16 12.68
CA ASP A 481 9.01 -22.03 12.71
C ASP A 481 9.54 -21.31 11.46
N ALA A 482 8.93 -21.57 10.30
CA ALA A 482 9.22 -20.87 9.06
C ALA A 482 8.95 -19.36 9.19
N LEU A 483 7.80 -19.00 9.76
CA LEU A 483 7.41 -17.60 9.99
C LEU A 483 8.34 -16.89 10.98
N ASN A 484 8.66 -17.54 12.10
CA ASN A 484 9.61 -17.02 13.08
C ASN A 484 11.00 -16.81 12.45
N TRP A 485 11.46 -17.78 11.65
CA TRP A 485 12.72 -17.64 10.93
C TRP A 485 12.70 -16.43 9.99
N ILE A 486 11.59 -16.20 9.26
CA ILE A 486 11.43 -15.02 8.39
C ILE A 486 11.49 -13.73 9.21
N GLN A 487 10.75 -13.64 10.32
CA GLN A 487 10.74 -12.43 11.17
C GLN A 487 12.14 -12.07 11.69
N VAL A 488 12.93 -13.09 12.07
CA VAL A 488 14.29 -12.90 12.59
C VAL A 488 15.28 -12.53 11.50
N ASN A 489 15.18 -13.12 10.30
CA ASN A 489 16.26 -13.08 9.31
C ASN A 489 16.00 -12.15 8.11
N VAL A 490 14.79 -11.60 7.97
CA VAL A 490 14.38 -10.85 6.78
C VAL A 490 14.23 -9.35 7.08
N LYS A 491 14.75 -8.53 6.17
CA LYS A 491 14.45 -7.10 6.05
C LYS A 491 13.12 -7.01 5.30
N LEU A 492 12.03 -6.83 6.03
CA LEU A 492 10.74 -6.60 5.38
C LEU A 492 10.84 -5.28 4.61
N PRO A 493 10.30 -5.20 3.38
CA PRO A 493 10.15 -3.91 2.71
C PRO A 493 9.27 -3.02 3.59
N GLU A 494 9.73 -1.80 3.88
CA GLU A 494 8.93 -0.78 4.56
C GLU A 494 7.73 -0.45 3.67
N VAL A 495 6.61 -1.12 3.88
CA VAL A 495 5.32 -0.66 3.38
C VAL A 495 4.89 0.44 4.34
N GLY A 496 4.89 1.70 3.86
CA GLY A 496 4.79 2.93 4.66
C GLY A 496 3.95 2.83 5.93
N VAL A 497 4.62 2.70 7.07
CA VAL A 497 4.03 2.92 8.39
C VAL A 497 4.24 4.41 8.72
N PRO A 498 3.17 5.19 9.00
CA PRO A 498 3.33 6.58 9.43
C PRO A 498 4.18 6.68 10.71
N PRO A 499 4.93 7.78 10.94
CA PRO A 499 5.98 7.87 11.97
C PRO A 499 5.55 7.69 13.45
N ASP A 500 4.26 7.53 13.73
CA ASP A 500 3.71 7.56 15.09
C ASP A 500 3.18 6.20 15.63
N MET A 501 3.50 5.08 14.97
CA MET A 501 3.13 3.73 15.47
C MET A 501 4.29 3.04 16.19
N LYS A 502 4.11 2.75 17.49
CA LYS A 502 4.90 1.74 18.22
C LYS A 502 4.46 0.33 17.79
N PRO A 503 5.37 -0.67 17.78
CA PRO A 503 5.04 -2.03 17.36
C PRO A 503 3.94 -2.66 18.23
N VAL A 504 2.90 -3.17 17.59
CA VAL A 504 1.78 -3.89 18.21
C VAL A 504 2.25 -5.32 18.55
N GLY A 505 3.05 -5.44 19.60
CA GLY A 505 3.49 -6.73 20.16
C GLY A 505 2.72 -7.18 21.41
N ALA A 506 1.74 -6.40 21.89
CA ALA A 506 1.24 -6.51 23.27
C ALA A 506 -0.23 -6.94 23.42
N LEU A 507 -0.92 -7.44 22.38
CA LEU A 507 -2.37 -7.68 22.45
C LEU A 507 -2.88 -9.06 21.99
N MET A 508 -2.01 -10.03 21.68
CA MET A 508 -2.44 -11.37 21.22
C MET A 508 -2.19 -12.52 22.22
N ASP A 509 -1.89 -12.25 23.49
CA ASP A 509 -1.52 -13.32 24.44
C ASP A 509 -2.65 -13.77 25.39
N VAL A 510 -3.92 -13.42 25.12
CA VAL A 510 -5.02 -13.71 26.06
C VAL A 510 -5.89 -14.92 25.68
N ASP A 511 -6.04 -15.32 24.41
CA ASP A 511 -7.10 -16.29 24.05
C ASP A 511 -6.69 -17.60 23.34
N VAL A 512 -5.39 -17.85 23.09
CA VAL A 512 -4.97 -19.12 22.45
C VAL A 512 -4.63 -20.22 23.48
N LYS A 513 -4.40 -19.88 24.76
CA LYS A 513 -3.94 -20.84 25.79
C LYS A 513 -5.01 -21.81 26.33
N LYS A 514 -6.26 -21.77 25.87
CA LYS A 514 -7.32 -22.57 26.51
C LYS A 514 -7.46 -24.00 25.98
N HIS A 515 -6.82 -24.43 24.89
CA HIS A 515 -7.19 -25.71 24.24
C HIS A 515 -6.10 -26.74 23.94
N LEU A 516 -4.86 -26.59 24.41
CA LEU A 516 -3.84 -27.64 24.26
C LEU A 516 -3.04 -27.80 25.56
N ALA A 517 -3.61 -28.55 26.50
CA ALA A 517 -2.91 -29.00 27.70
C ALA A 517 -2.54 -30.47 27.54
N GLU A 518 -1.26 -30.74 27.33
CA GLU A 518 -0.46 -31.79 27.98
C GLU A 518 0.91 -31.85 27.30
N GLU A 519 1.90 -31.11 27.81
CA GLU A 519 3.30 -31.56 28.02
C GLU A 519 4.14 -30.41 28.64
N ALA A 520 4.69 -30.69 29.83
CA ALA A 520 5.66 -29.96 30.68
C ALA A 520 5.73 -28.41 30.62
N GLU A 521 5.32 -27.74 31.72
CA GLU A 521 5.54 -26.30 31.91
C GLU A 521 7.03 -25.93 31.87
N PRO A 522 7.42 -24.87 31.13
CA PRO A 522 8.78 -24.32 31.19
C PRO A 522 9.06 -23.71 32.58
N PRO A 523 10.33 -23.68 33.01
CA PRO A 523 10.69 -23.12 34.31
C PRO A 523 10.26 -21.66 34.40
N ALA A 524 9.62 -21.30 35.51
CA ALA A 524 9.19 -19.92 35.77
C ALA A 524 10.38 -18.96 35.67
N LEU A 525 10.21 -17.88 34.90
CA LEU A 525 11.21 -16.83 34.74
C LEU A 525 11.46 -16.13 36.10
N PRO A 526 12.70 -15.68 36.36
CA PRO A 526 13.02 -14.91 37.55
C PRO A 526 12.28 -13.56 37.58
N ALA A 527 12.14 -12.97 38.77
CA ALA A 527 11.54 -11.66 38.93
C ALA A 527 12.36 -10.57 38.22
N ASP A 528 11.68 -9.58 37.65
CA ASP A 528 12.28 -8.41 37.01
C ASP A 528 11.79 -7.12 37.69
N PRO A 529 12.29 -6.82 38.90
CA PRO A 529 11.85 -5.64 39.65
C PRO A 529 12.19 -4.31 38.95
N GLU A 530 13.17 -4.33 38.04
CA GLU A 530 13.66 -3.13 37.33
C GLU A 530 13.13 -3.03 35.88
N GLY A 531 12.50 -4.07 35.35
CA GLY A 531 12.04 -4.13 33.96
C GLY A 531 13.20 -4.14 32.94
N MET A 532 14.36 -4.66 33.33
CA MET A 532 15.62 -4.56 32.57
C MET A 532 16.23 -5.93 32.22
N ASN A 533 15.60 -7.04 32.59
CA ASN A 533 16.17 -8.36 32.34
C ASN A 533 16.28 -8.67 30.83
N ASP A 534 15.31 -8.22 30.04
CA ASP A 534 15.32 -8.38 28.58
C ASP A 534 16.42 -7.54 27.91
N ASP A 535 16.65 -6.32 28.40
CA ASP A 535 17.73 -5.45 27.91
C ASP A 535 19.11 -6.04 28.23
N ARG A 536 19.30 -6.57 29.44
CA ARG A 536 20.53 -7.27 29.85
C ARG A 536 20.77 -8.51 28.99
N ALA A 537 19.73 -9.28 28.67
CA ALA A 537 19.81 -10.42 27.77
C ALA A 537 20.19 -9.99 26.34
N SER A 538 19.65 -8.88 25.84
CA SER A 538 19.99 -8.30 24.53
C SER A 538 21.46 -7.85 24.45
N TRP A 539 22.01 -7.26 25.52
CA TRP A 539 23.42 -6.90 25.59
C TRP A 539 24.33 -8.13 25.55
N ALA A 540 23.97 -9.20 26.28
CA ALA A 540 24.70 -10.47 26.21
C ALA A 540 24.63 -11.09 24.81
N GLY A 541 23.47 -11.00 24.15
CA GLY A 541 23.30 -11.42 22.75
C GLY A 541 24.27 -10.71 21.80
N THR A 542 24.47 -9.40 21.98
CA THR A 542 25.44 -8.62 21.18
C THR A 542 26.87 -9.13 21.35
N ALA A 543 27.27 -9.48 22.58
CA ALA A 543 28.61 -10.03 22.85
C ALA A 543 28.80 -11.42 22.22
N ILE A 544 27.77 -12.27 22.27
CA ILE A 544 27.77 -13.60 21.63
C ILE A 544 27.91 -13.46 20.11
N SER A 545 27.11 -12.59 19.48
CA SER A 545 27.20 -12.37 18.02
C SER A 545 28.57 -11.84 17.59
N ALA A 546 29.16 -10.93 18.35
CA ALA A 546 30.51 -10.42 18.06
C ALA A 546 31.57 -11.53 18.20
N PHE A 547 31.44 -12.39 19.21
CA PHE A 547 32.33 -13.55 19.39
C PHE A 547 32.20 -14.55 18.25
N GLN A 548 30.97 -14.93 17.87
CA GLN A 548 30.70 -15.84 16.75
C GLN A 548 31.24 -15.30 15.43
N GLN A 549 31.16 -13.99 15.19
CA GLN A 549 31.75 -13.37 14.01
C GLN A 549 33.29 -13.50 14.01
N ALA A 550 33.92 -13.37 15.16
CA ALA A 550 35.38 -13.45 15.29
C ALA A 550 35.92 -14.89 15.21
N THR A 551 35.17 -15.87 15.73
CA THR A 551 35.64 -17.28 15.86
C THR A 551 35.01 -18.25 14.86
N ARG A 552 33.90 -17.86 14.23
CA ARG A 552 33.06 -18.71 13.36
C ARG A 552 32.45 -19.93 14.11
N CYS A 553 32.19 -19.78 15.40
CA CYS A 553 31.49 -20.78 16.22
C CYS A 553 30.00 -20.88 15.82
N GLU A 554 29.45 -22.09 15.82
CA GLU A 554 28.04 -22.41 15.52
C GLU A 554 27.12 -22.10 16.71
N ASP A 555 25.82 -21.86 16.47
CA ASP A 555 24.88 -21.31 17.46
C ASP A 555 24.65 -22.17 18.71
N GLY A 556 24.77 -23.50 18.59
CA GLY A 556 24.49 -24.42 19.69
C GLY A 556 25.50 -24.36 20.84
N ASP A 557 26.76 -24.02 20.55
CA ASP A 557 27.86 -24.05 21.51
C ASP A 557 28.45 -22.66 21.83
N ALA A 558 27.92 -21.61 21.20
CA ALA A 558 28.50 -20.26 21.25
C ALA A 558 28.66 -19.67 22.65
N VAL A 559 27.72 -19.95 23.56
CA VAL A 559 27.80 -19.51 24.97
C VAL A 559 28.92 -20.26 25.71
N ALA A 560 29.03 -21.58 25.51
CA ALA A 560 30.07 -22.39 26.16
C ALA A 560 31.46 -22.01 25.64
N ASP A 561 31.59 -21.80 24.33
CA ASP A 561 32.84 -21.38 23.70
C ASP A 561 33.25 -19.96 24.09
N LEU A 562 32.28 -19.04 24.24
CA LEU A 562 32.55 -17.71 24.76
C LEU A 562 33.05 -17.77 26.21
N LEU A 563 32.43 -18.59 27.06
CA LEU A 563 32.88 -18.79 28.44
C LEU A 563 34.31 -19.37 28.48
N ALA A 564 34.63 -20.34 27.63
CA ALA A 564 35.99 -20.88 27.50
C ALA A 564 36.98 -19.81 27.00
N GLY A 565 36.57 -18.97 26.06
CA GLY A 565 37.36 -17.81 25.60
C GLY A 565 37.64 -16.79 26.71
N LEU A 566 36.64 -16.52 27.56
CA LEU A 566 36.78 -15.64 28.72
C LEU A 566 37.71 -16.24 29.79
N MET A 567 37.71 -17.56 30.00
CA MET A 567 38.68 -18.23 30.86
C MET A 567 40.11 -18.02 30.34
N HIS A 568 40.34 -18.22 29.04
CA HIS A 568 41.63 -17.95 28.42
C HIS A 568 42.03 -16.47 28.52
N TYR A 569 41.10 -15.55 28.36
CA TYR A 569 41.34 -14.13 28.55
C TYR A 569 41.79 -13.82 29.98
N CYS A 570 41.12 -14.40 30.99
CA CYS A 570 41.48 -14.22 32.39
C CYS A 570 42.91 -14.70 32.69
N ASP A 571 43.27 -15.89 32.21
CA ASP A 571 44.63 -16.44 32.36
C ASP A 571 45.70 -15.50 31.76
N ARG A 572 45.41 -14.90 30.61
CA ARG A 572 46.34 -14.01 29.90
C ARG A 572 46.45 -12.62 30.52
N ASN A 573 45.47 -12.20 31.31
CA ASN A 573 45.41 -10.86 31.90
C ASN A 573 45.54 -10.86 33.44
N GLY A 574 45.82 -12.01 34.04
CA GLY A 574 46.02 -12.12 35.50
C GLY A 574 44.74 -11.96 36.32
N LEU A 575 43.57 -12.26 35.72
CA LEU A 575 42.28 -12.27 36.39
C LEU A 575 41.94 -13.70 36.82
N SER A 576 41.17 -13.84 37.90
CA SER A 576 40.63 -15.14 38.33
C SER A 576 39.21 -15.31 37.79
N PHE A 577 39.05 -16.19 36.80
CA PHE A 577 37.73 -16.46 36.20
C PHE A 577 36.68 -16.87 37.25
N GLU A 578 37.03 -17.74 38.19
CA GLU A 578 36.13 -18.15 39.27
C GLU A 578 35.71 -17.00 40.19
N THR A 579 36.60 -16.03 40.43
CA THR A 579 36.27 -14.84 41.24
C THR A 579 35.28 -13.94 40.51
N GLU A 580 35.49 -13.70 39.20
CA GLU A 580 34.61 -12.87 38.38
C GLU A 580 33.26 -13.57 38.12
N LEU A 581 33.25 -14.89 37.91
CA LEU A 581 32.02 -15.67 37.82
C LEU A 581 31.23 -15.65 39.14
N GLY A 582 31.92 -15.70 40.29
CA GLY A 582 31.31 -15.53 41.60
C GLY A 582 30.60 -14.18 41.76
N ARG A 583 31.23 -13.09 41.29
CA ARG A 583 30.63 -11.74 41.27
C ARG A 583 29.43 -11.65 40.32
N ALA A 584 29.55 -12.20 39.11
CA ALA A 584 28.46 -12.22 38.14
C ALA A 584 27.22 -12.94 38.69
N ARG A 585 27.40 -14.07 39.40
CA ARG A 585 26.31 -14.77 40.08
C ARG A 585 25.66 -13.94 41.19
N GLN A 586 26.46 -13.18 41.95
CA GLN A 586 25.93 -12.28 42.96
C GLN A 586 25.07 -11.18 42.33
N HIS A 587 25.57 -10.52 41.28
CA HIS A 587 24.82 -9.47 40.58
C HIS A 587 23.51 -10.03 40.00
N TYR A 588 23.57 -11.19 39.33
CA TYR A 588 22.37 -11.82 38.80
C TYR A 588 21.34 -12.13 39.88
N ALA A 589 21.77 -12.64 41.05
CA ALA A 589 20.87 -12.92 42.16
C ALA A 589 20.26 -11.64 42.78
N GLU A 590 21.01 -10.55 42.83
CA GLU A 590 20.52 -9.24 43.31
C GLU A 590 19.51 -8.65 42.33
N GLU A 591 19.83 -8.64 41.02
CA GLU A 591 19.00 -8.10 39.93
C GLU A 591 17.70 -8.90 39.71
N THR A 592 17.67 -10.18 40.13
CA THR A 592 16.51 -11.07 39.99
C THR A 592 15.77 -11.35 41.30
N SER A 593 16.18 -10.72 42.40
CA SER A 593 15.50 -10.87 43.70
C SER A 593 14.28 -9.96 43.82
N GLU A 594 13.19 -10.45 44.42
CA GLU A 594 12.01 -9.63 44.69
C GLU A 594 12.38 -8.49 45.67
N ALA A 595 12.26 -7.24 45.22
CA ALA A 595 12.57 -6.08 46.04
C ALA A 595 11.72 -6.08 47.33
N SER A 596 12.37 -6.23 48.48
CA SER A 596 11.72 -6.15 49.79
C SER A 596 11.18 -4.74 49.97
N THR A 597 9.87 -4.55 49.83
CA THR A 597 9.21 -3.28 50.12
C THR A 597 9.39 -2.96 51.60
N GLN A 598 10.39 -2.15 51.95
CA GLN A 598 10.52 -1.60 53.30
C GLN A 598 9.34 -0.64 53.52
N ALA A 599 8.33 -1.15 54.23
CA ALA A 599 7.25 -0.36 54.78
C ALA A 599 7.83 0.69 55.74
N VAL A 600 7.80 1.95 55.30
CA VAL A 600 7.98 3.11 56.17
C VAL A 600 6.86 3.08 57.20
N SER A 601 7.19 2.78 58.45
CA SER A 601 6.26 2.87 59.58
C SER A 601 5.89 4.34 59.82
N PRO A 602 4.60 4.71 59.91
CA PRO A 602 4.21 6.01 60.42
C PRO A 602 4.46 6.05 61.93
N GLY A 603 5.13 7.11 62.39
CA GLY A 603 5.44 7.31 63.79
C GLY A 603 4.22 7.40 64.70
N LEU A 604 4.41 6.92 65.93
CA LEU A 604 3.70 7.35 67.13
C LEU A 604 4.74 7.73 68.19
#